data_AF-A0A813EXH0-F1
#
_entry.id   AF-A0A813EXH0-F1
#
_cell.length_a   1.000
_cell.length_b   1.000
_cell.length_c   1.000
_cell.angle_alpha   90.00
_cell.angle_beta   90.00
_cell.angle_gamma   90.00
#
_symmetry.space_group_name_H-M   'P 1'
#
loop_
_entity.id
_entity.type
_entity.pdbx_description
1 polymer ?
#
loop_
_entity_poly.entity_id
_entity_poly.type
_entity_poly.pdbx_seq_one_letter_code
_entity_poly.pdbx_strand_id
1 'polypeptide(L)'
;TIFSKISKGLYVNTGKGSLGSLKIAKNKGLRYRCSAKVCQNYVLPQSGHSIFTSGRGPKATSLQHQAVVLLHALQNASQTICHKMTGLDHKMTQAIYGTNDKCRKIDVEKKEKKIVYGGKGNVWKDVEADEVDLGSQLVDNREDAPEDEKIEWEQSGGVVERGNRQTLMLTRLKPKKTKQRAPGPGAMRSADWIPIAEKDLKNRNVVLRTDGARAYQLNVDGMLHDHVVHMNKKLVMNVKVVKKNGRCVWIKPKYTKKFTRLLPSGKKIIRMGGAQIIDRFWSHLRGSMKSRQVKVGSAQTSVRIRSAQWDYWHRDEDLWVETGKMLKRLVKK
;
A
#
# COMPACT_ATOMS: atom_id res chain seq x y z
N THR A 1 14.36 -17.46 -6.75
CA THR A 1 13.20 -17.16 -7.61
C THR A 1 11.90 -17.59 -6.93
N ILE A 2 10.75 -17.08 -7.38
CA ILE A 2 9.39 -17.47 -6.89
C ILE A 2 9.29 -19.00 -6.75
N PHE A 3 9.89 -19.75 -7.67
CA PHE A 3 9.83 -21.22 -7.69
C PHE A 3 10.93 -21.94 -6.88
N SER A 4 12.07 -21.33 -6.57
CA SER A 4 13.29 -22.09 -6.21
C SER A 4 13.36 -22.69 -4.81
N LYS A 5 12.44 -22.36 -3.89
CA LYS A 5 12.42 -22.97 -2.53
C LYS A 5 11.02 -23.17 -1.95
N ILE A 6 9.97 -22.87 -2.71
CA ILE A 6 8.57 -23.10 -2.30
C ILE A 6 8.30 -24.61 -2.18
N SER A 7 8.96 -25.43 -3.00
CA SER A 7 8.76 -26.88 -3.09
C SER A 7 9.31 -27.75 -1.96
N LYS A 8 10.21 -27.24 -1.09
CA LYS A 8 10.65 -27.98 0.11
C LYS A 8 9.90 -27.57 1.38
N GLY A 9 9.01 -26.57 1.32
CA GLY A 9 8.24 -26.09 2.47
C GLY A 9 6.73 -26.31 2.31
N LEU A 10 6.22 -26.24 1.08
CA LEU A 10 4.87 -26.69 0.73
C LEU A 10 4.91 -28.19 0.41
N TYR A 11 5.11 -29.02 1.43
CA TYR A 11 4.94 -30.44 1.22
C TYR A 11 3.45 -30.73 1.01
N VAL A 12 3.07 -30.91 -0.26
CA VAL A 12 2.15 -31.98 -0.62
C VAL A 12 2.85 -33.25 -0.15
N ASN A 13 2.61 -33.62 1.10
CA ASN A 13 3.01 -34.90 1.62
C ASN A 13 2.33 -35.91 0.70
N THR A 14 3.09 -36.66 -0.10
CA THR A 14 2.50 -37.71 -0.96
C THR A 14 1.98 -38.89 -0.14
N GLY A 15 1.81 -38.71 1.18
CA GLY A 15 1.54 -39.72 2.19
C GLY A 15 2.69 -40.70 2.43
N LYS A 16 3.64 -40.82 1.49
CA LYS A 16 4.59 -41.95 1.43
C LYS A 16 6.06 -41.56 1.22
N GLY A 17 6.39 -40.29 0.93
CA GLY A 17 7.78 -39.85 0.68
C GLY A 17 7.95 -38.35 0.42
N SER A 18 9.21 -37.91 0.27
CA SER A 18 9.60 -36.51 0.04
C SER A 18 9.70 -36.16 -1.46
N LEU A 19 9.61 -34.88 -1.82
CA LEU A 19 9.86 -34.42 -3.19
C LEU A 19 11.36 -34.40 -3.49
N GLY A 20 11.77 -35.09 -4.56
CA GLY A 20 13.13 -35.04 -5.10
C GLY A 20 13.45 -33.72 -5.79
N SER A 21 14.59 -33.66 -6.49
CA SER A 21 15.00 -32.47 -7.25
C SER A 21 14.03 -32.17 -8.41
N LEU A 22 13.90 -30.89 -8.76
CA LEU A 22 13.15 -30.50 -9.96
C LEU A 22 13.87 -31.04 -11.20
N LYS A 23 13.16 -31.74 -12.08
CA LYS A 23 13.70 -32.27 -13.33
C LYS A 23 12.82 -31.89 -14.52
N ILE A 24 13.44 -31.63 -15.66
CA ILE A 24 12.74 -31.57 -16.94
C ILE A 24 12.55 -33.01 -17.41
N ALA A 25 11.32 -33.41 -17.70
CA ALA A 25 11.08 -34.72 -18.29
C ALA A 25 10.47 -34.57 -19.68
N LYS A 26 10.98 -35.40 -20.60
CA LYS A 26 10.71 -35.38 -22.04
C LYS A 26 9.21 -35.25 -22.31
N ASN A 27 8.83 -34.26 -23.12
CA ASN A 27 7.47 -33.96 -23.58
C ASN A 27 6.42 -33.66 -22.48
N LYS A 28 6.80 -33.53 -21.20
CA LYS A 28 5.84 -33.14 -20.15
C LYS A 28 6.39 -32.09 -19.16
N GLY A 29 7.48 -31.42 -19.51
CA GLY A 29 8.01 -30.24 -18.79
C GLY A 29 8.62 -30.51 -17.41
N LEU A 30 8.78 -29.43 -16.65
CA LEU A 30 9.35 -29.40 -15.28
C LEU A 30 8.43 -30.09 -14.27
N ARG A 31 8.99 -30.97 -13.43
CA ARG A 31 8.25 -31.67 -12.37
C ARG A 31 9.16 -32.17 -11.24
N TYR A 32 8.57 -32.37 -10.07
CA TYR A 32 9.16 -33.10 -8.95
C TYR A 32 8.71 -34.56 -8.99
N ARG A 33 9.61 -35.49 -8.65
CA ARG A 33 9.29 -36.91 -8.44
C ARG A 33 9.26 -37.19 -6.94
N CYS A 34 8.31 -38.00 -6.48
CA CYS A 34 8.34 -38.54 -5.13
C CYS A 34 9.55 -39.46 -4.93
N SER A 35 10.21 -39.38 -3.76
CA SER A 35 11.38 -40.18 -3.41
C SER A 35 11.04 -41.60 -2.94
N ALA A 36 9.77 -41.91 -2.69
CA ALA A 36 9.37 -43.24 -2.24
C ALA A 36 9.50 -44.26 -3.39
N LYS A 37 10.17 -45.39 -3.13
CA LYS A 37 10.52 -46.41 -4.14
C LYS A 37 9.31 -46.89 -4.96
N VAL A 38 8.14 -47.02 -4.33
CA VAL A 38 6.90 -47.50 -4.96
C VAL A 38 6.00 -46.38 -5.50
N CYS A 39 6.40 -45.12 -5.35
CA CYS A 39 5.58 -43.97 -5.73
C CYS A 39 5.97 -43.44 -7.11
N GLN A 40 5.07 -43.60 -8.09
CA GLN A 40 5.24 -43.05 -9.43
C GLN A 40 4.62 -41.65 -9.60
N ASN A 41 4.26 -41.00 -8.48
CA ASN A 41 3.63 -39.69 -8.52
C ASN A 41 4.62 -38.59 -8.90
N TYR A 42 4.16 -37.72 -9.81
CA TYR A 42 4.83 -36.48 -10.18
C TYR A 42 4.00 -35.29 -9.71
N VAL A 43 4.70 -34.27 -9.22
CA VAL A 43 4.10 -33.03 -8.73
C VAL A 43 4.60 -31.88 -9.58
N LEU A 44 3.71 -31.00 -10.02
CA LEU A 44 4.08 -29.84 -10.83
C LEU A 44 4.72 -28.76 -9.94
N PRO A 45 5.62 -27.90 -10.49
CA PRO A 45 6.27 -26.84 -9.72
C PRO A 45 5.33 -25.90 -9.00
N GLN A 46 4.15 -25.68 -9.58
CA GLN A 46 3.11 -24.80 -9.08
C GLN A 46 2.01 -25.52 -8.30
N SER A 47 2.16 -26.81 -7.99
CA SER A 47 1.19 -27.53 -7.16
C SER A 47 1.19 -26.99 -5.74
N GLY A 48 0.01 -26.62 -5.24
CA GLY A 48 -0.15 -25.97 -3.93
C GLY A 48 0.40 -24.55 -3.84
N HIS A 49 0.74 -23.92 -4.97
CA HIS A 49 1.23 -22.54 -4.97
C HIS A 49 0.10 -21.55 -4.65
N SER A 50 0.39 -20.52 -3.85
CA SER A 50 -0.65 -19.58 -3.42
C SER A 50 -1.25 -18.76 -4.55
N ILE A 51 -0.50 -18.46 -5.63
CA ILE A 51 -0.96 -17.65 -6.78
C ILE A 51 -1.25 -18.50 -8.03
N PHE A 52 -0.53 -19.61 -8.21
CA PHE A 52 -0.53 -20.34 -9.47
C PHE A 52 -1.33 -21.61 -9.32
N THR A 53 -2.04 -21.99 -10.36
CA THR A 53 -2.88 -23.18 -10.38
C THR A 53 -2.21 -24.29 -11.18
N SER A 54 -2.37 -25.51 -10.69
CA SER A 54 -2.01 -26.72 -11.44
C SER A 54 -3.22 -27.22 -12.20
N GLY A 55 -3.04 -27.55 -13.48
CA GLY A 55 -4.07 -28.17 -14.31
C GLY A 55 -3.47 -29.30 -15.15
N ARG A 56 -4.34 -30.18 -15.64
CA ARG A 56 -3.98 -31.25 -16.59
C ARG A 56 -4.80 -31.09 -17.87
N GLY A 57 -4.23 -31.50 -18.98
CA GLY A 57 -4.90 -31.52 -20.29
C GLY A 57 -4.73 -30.24 -21.12
N PRO A 58 -5.29 -30.21 -22.34
CA PRO A 58 -5.03 -29.16 -23.33
C PRO A 58 -5.56 -27.78 -22.94
N LYS A 59 -6.61 -27.75 -22.11
CA LYS A 59 -7.25 -26.52 -21.62
C LYS A 59 -6.55 -25.92 -20.40
N ALA A 60 -5.54 -26.60 -19.84
CA ALA A 60 -4.81 -26.11 -18.68
C ALA A 60 -3.83 -25.00 -19.09
N THR A 61 -3.88 -23.86 -18.41
CA THR A 61 -2.95 -22.78 -18.72
C THR A 61 -1.54 -23.07 -18.23
N SER A 62 -0.56 -22.91 -19.11
CA SER A 62 0.84 -23.14 -18.80
C SER A 62 1.34 -22.24 -17.67
N LEU A 63 2.34 -22.73 -16.93
CA LEU A 63 2.98 -21.92 -15.88
C LEU A 63 3.62 -20.64 -16.45
N GLN A 64 4.12 -20.70 -17.70
CA GLN A 64 4.70 -19.54 -18.38
C GLN A 64 3.65 -18.45 -18.60
N HIS A 65 2.46 -18.81 -19.11
CA HIS A 65 1.37 -17.85 -19.26
C HIS A 65 0.89 -17.28 -17.92
N GLN A 66 0.79 -18.12 -16.89
CA GLN A 66 0.48 -17.65 -15.53
C GLN A 66 1.54 -16.66 -15.01
N ALA A 67 2.82 -16.92 -15.25
CA ALA A 67 3.92 -16.04 -14.88
C ALA A 67 3.88 -14.69 -15.62
N VAL A 68 3.55 -14.68 -16.91
CA VAL A 68 3.37 -13.45 -17.71
C VAL A 68 2.25 -12.58 -17.14
N VAL A 69 1.10 -13.18 -16.80
CA VAL A 69 0.00 -12.45 -16.16
C VAL A 69 0.42 -11.87 -14.81
N LEU A 70 1.17 -12.64 -14.00
CA LEU A 70 1.70 -12.12 -12.73
C LEU A 70 2.64 -10.94 -12.97
N LEU A 71 3.55 -11.00 -13.95
CA LEU A 71 4.43 -9.87 -14.29
C LEU A 71 3.65 -8.60 -14.61
N HIS A 72 2.58 -8.69 -15.40
CA HIS A 72 1.68 -7.55 -15.64
C HIS A 72 1.00 -7.06 -14.36
N ALA A 73 0.60 -7.97 -13.47
CA ALA A 73 0.01 -7.63 -12.18
C ALA A 73 1.00 -6.85 -11.30
N LEU A 74 2.27 -7.27 -11.26
CA LEU A 74 3.34 -6.61 -10.49
C LEU A 74 3.64 -5.20 -11.03
N GLN A 75 3.52 -5.00 -12.34
CA GLN A 75 3.67 -3.69 -12.99
C GLN A 75 2.39 -2.85 -12.93
N ASN A 76 1.38 -3.30 -12.19
CA ASN A 76 0.13 -2.58 -11.99
C ASN A 76 -0.66 -2.32 -13.29
N ALA A 77 -0.41 -3.09 -14.35
CA ALA A 77 -1.12 -2.98 -15.62
C ALA A 77 -2.61 -3.32 -15.42
N SER A 78 -3.51 -2.68 -16.18
CA SER A 78 -4.94 -3.02 -16.10
C SER A 78 -5.19 -4.44 -16.59
N GLN A 79 -6.19 -5.11 -16.02
CA GLN A 79 -6.56 -6.48 -16.42
C GLN A 79 -6.97 -6.51 -17.90
N THR A 80 -7.65 -5.47 -18.38
CA THR A 80 -8.03 -5.31 -19.78
C THR A 80 -6.82 -5.25 -20.70
N ILE A 81 -5.78 -4.47 -20.35
CA ILE A 81 -4.56 -4.40 -21.15
C ILE A 81 -3.84 -5.75 -21.12
N CYS A 82 -3.72 -6.38 -19.94
CA CYS A 82 -3.10 -7.70 -19.82
C CYS A 82 -3.80 -8.74 -20.71
N HIS A 83 -5.14 -8.78 -20.67
CA HIS A 83 -5.94 -9.67 -21.50
C HIS A 83 -5.71 -9.41 -22.99
N LYS A 84 -5.78 -8.14 -23.43
CA LYS A 84 -5.59 -7.76 -24.84
C LYS A 84 -4.17 -8.08 -25.34
N MET A 85 -3.15 -7.82 -24.53
CA MET A 85 -1.75 -8.02 -24.93
C MET A 85 -1.35 -9.49 -24.95
N THR A 86 -1.92 -10.31 -24.08
CA THR A 86 -1.51 -11.71 -23.93
C THR A 86 -2.44 -12.69 -24.64
N GLY A 87 -3.66 -12.27 -24.99
CA GLY A 87 -4.71 -13.15 -25.53
C GLY A 87 -5.19 -14.21 -24.53
N LEU A 88 -4.77 -14.13 -23.27
CA LEU A 88 -5.09 -15.12 -22.24
C LEU A 88 -6.47 -14.88 -21.63
N ASP A 89 -7.11 -15.95 -21.15
CA ASP A 89 -8.44 -15.88 -20.57
C ASP A 89 -8.57 -14.82 -19.46
N HIS A 90 -9.69 -14.08 -19.48
CA HIS A 90 -9.94 -12.98 -18.56
C HIS A 90 -10.17 -13.46 -17.11
N LYS A 91 -10.77 -14.65 -16.91
CA LYS A 91 -11.02 -15.19 -15.57
C LYS A 91 -9.70 -15.61 -14.92
N MET A 92 -8.81 -16.22 -15.70
CA MET A 92 -7.46 -16.52 -15.28
C MET A 92 -6.69 -15.24 -14.88
N THR A 93 -6.80 -14.18 -15.69
CA THR A 93 -6.19 -12.87 -15.41
C THR A 93 -6.70 -12.31 -14.09
N GLN A 94 -8.02 -12.28 -13.89
CA GLN A 94 -8.67 -11.86 -12.66
C GLN A 94 -8.21 -12.67 -11.44
N ALA A 95 -8.12 -14.00 -11.59
CA ALA A 95 -7.73 -14.90 -10.51
C ALA A 95 -6.30 -14.62 -10.02
N ILE A 96 -5.33 -14.48 -10.93
CA ILE A 96 -3.93 -14.19 -10.57
C ILE A 96 -3.82 -12.82 -9.91
N TYR A 97 -4.46 -11.81 -10.47
CA TYR A 97 -4.47 -10.45 -9.93
C TYR A 97 -5.06 -10.42 -8.51
N GLY A 98 -6.26 -10.97 -8.34
CA GLY A 98 -6.95 -10.98 -7.05
C GLY A 98 -6.20 -11.79 -6.00
N THR A 99 -5.57 -12.90 -6.40
CA THR A 99 -4.81 -13.74 -5.47
C THR A 99 -3.49 -13.10 -5.05
N ASN A 100 -2.80 -12.42 -5.98
CA ASN A 100 -1.63 -11.62 -5.67
C ASN A 100 -1.97 -10.49 -4.67
N ASP A 101 -3.05 -9.74 -4.92
CA ASP A 101 -3.49 -8.67 -4.02
C ASP A 101 -3.82 -9.22 -2.61
N LYS A 102 -4.49 -10.38 -2.53
CA LYS A 102 -4.77 -11.06 -1.25
C LYS A 102 -3.48 -11.46 -0.52
N CYS A 103 -2.50 -12.03 -1.23
CA CYS A 103 -1.21 -12.41 -0.63
C CYS A 103 -0.49 -11.17 -0.06
N ARG A 104 -0.47 -10.08 -0.82
CA ARG A 104 0.12 -8.80 -0.39
C ARG A 104 -0.58 -8.22 0.82
N LYS A 105 -1.91 -8.22 0.86
CA LYS A 105 -2.69 -7.82 2.04
C LYS A 105 -2.24 -8.59 3.29
N ILE A 106 -2.11 -9.91 3.20
CA ILE A 106 -1.71 -10.74 4.34
C ILE A 106 -0.29 -10.39 4.81
N ASP A 107 0.67 -10.19 3.89
CA ASP A 107 2.05 -9.81 4.25
C ASP A 107 2.12 -8.41 4.87
N VAL A 108 1.34 -7.46 4.34
CA VAL A 108 1.21 -6.10 4.90
C VAL A 108 0.65 -6.15 6.31
N GLU A 109 -0.50 -6.79 6.52
CA GLU A 109 -1.14 -6.87 7.84
C GLU A 109 -0.26 -7.58 8.88
N LYS A 110 0.59 -8.53 8.45
CA LYS A 110 1.59 -9.17 9.33
C LYS A 110 2.76 -8.24 9.66
N LYS A 111 3.23 -7.44 8.70
CA LYS A 111 4.34 -6.49 8.90
C LYS A 111 3.89 -5.27 9.70
N GLU A 112 2.70 -4.74 9.46
CA GLU A 112 2.15 -3.57 10.18
C GLU A 112 2.09 -3.81 11.69
N LYS A 113 1.75 -5.03 12.13
CA LYS A 113 1.77 -5.39 13.56
C LYS A 113 3.13 -5.25 14.24
N LYS A 114 4.21 -5.17 13.46
CA LYS A 114 5.59 -5.02 13.94
C LYS A 114 6.09 -3.57 13.82
N ILE A 115 5.33 -2.70 13.15
CA ILE A 115 5.70 -1.31 13.01
C ILE A 115 5.49 -0.62 14.36
N VAL A 116 6.53 0.10 14.78
CA VAL A 116 6.52 0.95 15.96
C VAL A 116 7.14 2.27 15.52
N TYR A 117 6.37 3.34 15.61
CA TYR A 117 6.90 4.68 15.37
C TYR A 117 7.73 5.15 16.55
N GLY A 118 8.69 6.04 16.29
CA GLY A 118 9.54 6.56 17.35
C GLY A 118 10.67 5.60 17.75
N GLY A 119 11.35 5.89 18.86
CA GLY A 119 12.53 5.15 19.28
C GLY A 119 12.59 4.84 20.77
N LYS A 120 13.23 3.72 21.13
CA LYS A 120 13.73 3.48 22.49
C LYS A 120 14.88 4.45 22.79
N GLY A 121 14.94 4.95 24.03
CA GLY A 121 16.06 5.76 24.52
C GLY A 121 16.11 7.20 24.00
N ASN A 122 15.16 8.05 24.39
CA ASN A 122 15.15 9.52 24.14
C ASN A 122 15.39 9.99 22.68
N VAL A 123 15.32 9.10 21.69
CA VAL A 123 15.48 9.44 20.28
C VAL A 123 14.14 9.84 19.68
N TRP A 124 14.07 11.07 19.17
CA TRP A 124 12.89 11.60 18.51
C TRP A 124 12.86 11.31 17.02
N LYS A 125 11.75 10.82 16.48
CA LYS A 125 11.58 10.50 15.05
C LYS A 125 10.57 11.42 14.36
N ASP A 126 10.86 11.80 13.12
CA ASP A 126 9.92 12.55 12.28
C ASP A 126 8.89 11.59 11.67
N VAL A 127 7.61 11.86 11.92
CA VAL A 127 6.47 11.08 11.42
C VAL A 127 5.53 12.02 10.69
N GLU A 128 4.96 11.58 9.58
CA GLU A 128 3.92 12.29 8.85
C GLU A 128 2.58 11.56 8.99
N ALA A 129 1.50 12.32 9.12
CA ALA A 129 0.14 11.81 9.01
C ALA A 129 -0.68 12.69 8.08
N ASP A 130 -1.61 12.06 7.35
CA ASP A 130 -2.49 12.72 6.38
C ASP A 130 -3.64 11.79 5.98
N GLU A 131 -4.63 12.31 5.25
CA GLU A 131 -5.73 11.55 4.67
C GLU A 131 -5.77 11.62 3.14
N VAL A 132 -6.41 10.62 2.54
CA VAL A 132 -6.66 10.58 1.10
C VAL A 132 -8.07 10.08 0.80
N ASP A 133 -8.75 10.80 -0.10
CA ASP A 133 -9.99 10.35 -0.71
C ASP A 133 -9.69 9.50 -1.95
N LEU A 134 -10.28 8.31 -2.00
CA LEU A 134 -10.03 7.29 -3.03
C LEU A 134 -11.21 7.07 -3.96
N GLY A 135 -12.40 7.48 -3.55
CA GLY A 135 -13.61 7.40 -4.36
C GLY A 135 -14.85 7.68 -3.54
N SER A 136 -15.98 7.72 -4.23
CA SER A 136 -17.28 7.94 -3.65
C SER A 136 -18.34 7.09 -4.35
N GLN A 137 -19.46 6.88 -3.66
CA GLN A 137 -20.59 6.13 -4.18
C GLN A 137 -21.91 6.75 -3.68
N LEU A 138 -22.89 6.80 -4.57
CA LEU A 138 -24.26 7.16 -4.24
C LEU A 138 -24.92 6.00 -3.49
N VAL A 139 -25.43 6.25 -2.28
CA VAL A 139 -25.97 5.24 -1.36
C VAL A 139 -27.46 5.33 -1.12
N ASP A 140 -28.09 6.47 -1.41
CA ASP A 140 -29.55 6.61 -1.42
C ASP A 140 -29.96 7.54 -2.56
N ASN A 141 -30.79 7.01 -3.47
CA ASN A 141 -31.25 7.71 -4.67
C ASN A 141 -32.71 8.13 -4.57
N ARG A 142 -33.37 7.87 -3.44
CA ARG A 142 -34.77 8.23 -3.28
C ARG A 142 -34.91 9.74 -3.12
N GLU A 143 -36.03 10.29 -3.59
CA GLU A 143 -36.31 11.73 -3.49
C GLU A 143 -36.51 12.19 -2.04
N ASP A 144 -36.95 11.30 -1.15
CA ASP A 144 -37.17 11.54 0.27
C ASP A 144 -35.90 11.39 1.15
N ALA A 145 -34.79 10.93 0.56
CA ALA A 145 -33.55 10.74 1.30
C ALA A 145 -32.91 12.09 1.68
N PRO A 146 -32.34 12.23 2.91
CA PRO A 146 -31.67 13.45 3.32
C PRO A 146 -30.61 13.89 2.30
N GLU A 147 -30.74 15.12 1.80
CA GLU A 147 -29.89 15.66 0.72
C GLU A 147 -28.40 15.67 1.12
N ASP A 148 -28.10 15.78 2.42
CA ASP A 148 -26.76 15.78 2.98
C ASP A 148 -26.15 14.39 3.18
N GLU A 149 -26.88 13.30 2.94
CA GLU A 149 -26.43 11.93 3.17
C GLU A 149 -26.41 11.03 1.92
N LYS A 150 -26.41 11.61 0.72
CA LYS A 150 -26.50 10.85 -0.54
C LYS A 150 -25.22 10.11 -0.92
N ILE A 151 -24.04 10.60 -0.51
CA ILE A 151 -22.74 10.08 -0.94
C ILE A 151 -21.97 9.48 0.23
N GLU A 152 -21.51 8.23 0.05
CA GLU A 152 -20.52 7.58 0.89
C GLU A 152 -19.13 7.68 0.26
N TRP A 153 -18.10 7.87 1.10
CA TRP A 153 -16.71 8.06 0.65
C TRP A 153 -15.81 6.90 1.09
N GLU A 154 -14.88 6.54 0.22
CA GLU A 154 -13.72 5.72 0.58
C GLU A 154 -12.54 6.64 0.91
N GLN A 155 -12.30 6.85 2.21
CA GLN A 155 -11.20 7.67 2.70
C GLN A 155 -10.24 6.81 3.53
N SER A 156 -8.94 7.05 3.38
CA SER A 156 -7.90 6.38 4.17
C SER A 156 -7.00 7.41 4.84
N GLY A 157 -6.73 7.22 6.12
CA GLY A 157 -5.69 7.92 6.86
C GLY A 157 -4.39 7.12 6.78
N GLY A 158 -3.26 7.81 6.71
CA GLY A 158 -1.95 7.19 6.69
C GLY A 158 -1.00 7.83 7.68
N VAL A 159 -0.09 7.01 8.20
CA VAL A 159 1.00 7.45 9.08
C VAL A 159 2.30 6.84 8.54
N VAL A 160 3.40 7.59 8.52
CA VAL A 160 4.69 7.12 8.00
C VAL A 160 5.87 7.82 8.66
N GLU A 161 6.93 7.08 9.01
CA GLU A 161 8.22 7.66 9.40
C GLU A 161 8.94 8.23 8.19
N ARG A 162 9.36 9.49 8.29
CA ARG A 162 10.02 10.19 7.19
C ARG A 162 11.33 9.50 6.81
N GLY A 163 11.47 9.13 5.54
CA GLY A 163 12.63 8.41 5.02
C GLY A 163 12.53 6.88 5.13
N ASN A 164 11.52 6.33 5.79
CA ASN A 164 11.30 4.89 5.88
C ASN A 164 9.90 4.49 5.41
N ARG A 165 9.74 4.35 4.09
CA ARG A 165 8.45 4.01 3.45
C ARG A 165 7.79 2.73 3.99
N GLN A 166 8.59 1.77 4.47
CA GLN A 166 8.10 0.49 4.98
C GLN A 166 7.39 0.61 6.34
N THR A 167 7.45 1.80 6.96
CA THR A 167 6.66 2.14 8.14
C THR A 167 5.27 2.66 7.81
N LEU A 168 4.95 2.91 6.53
CA LEU A 168 3.65 3.45 6.13
C LEU A 168 2.55 2.49 6.61
N MET A 169 1.68 2.95 7.51
CA MET A 169 0.46 2.27 7.92
C MET A 169 -0.77 2.98 7.38
N LEU A 170 -1.81 2.23 7.04
CA LEU A 170 -3.09 2.78 6.56
C LEU A 170 -4.24 2.35 7.46
N THR A 171 -5.15 3.29 7.69
CA THR A 171 -6.40 3.07 8.43
C THR A 171 -7.54 3.55 7.56
N ARG A 172 -8.53 2.67 7.30
CA ARG A 172 -9.76 3.08 6.62
C ARG A 172 -10.54 4.00 7.55
N LEU A 173 -10.89 5.18 7.07
CA LEU A 173 -11.70 6.15 7.81
C LEU A 173 -13.18 5.95 7.46
N LYS A 174 -14.05 6.47 8.32
CA LYS A 174 -15.51 6.49 8.10
C LYS A 174 -16.00 7.93 8.16
N PRO A 175 -15.68 8.75 7.15
CA PRO A 175 -16.16 10.13 7.14
C PRO A 175 -17.69 10.17 7.09
N LYS A 176 -18.24 11.34 7.43
CA LYS A 176 -19.68 11.57 7.26
C LYS A 176 -20.05 11.46 5.78
N LYS A 177 -21.27 10.98 5.53
CA LYS A 177 -21.87 11.08 4.21
C LYS A 177 -22.06 12.56 3.85
N THR A 178 -22.14 12.82 2.55
CA THR A 178 -22.29 14.18 2.04
C THR A 178 -23.35 14.26 0.95
N LYS A 179 -23.75 15.49 0.62
CA LYS A 179 -24.54 15.78 -0.59
C LYS A 179 -23.84 15.35 -1.88
N GLN A 180 -24.64 15.13 -2.94
CA GLN A 180 -24.18 14.60 -4.22
C GLN A 180 -23.07 15.41 -4.89
N ARG A 181 -23.08 16.74 -4.72
CA ARG A 181 -22.09 17.66 -5.32
C ARG A 181 -21.01 18.13 -4.34
N ALA A 182 -20.82 17.43 -3.23
CA ALA A 182 -19.76 17.76 -2.30
C ALA A 182 -18.38 17.52 -2.95
N PRO A 183 -17.40 18.42 -2.74
CA PRO A 183 -16.06 18.25 -3.30
C PRO A 183 -15.27 17.11 -2.64
N GLY A 184 -15.69 16.67 -1.46
CA GLY A 184 -15.04 15.64 -0.64
C GLY A 184 -15.77 15.45 0.69
N PRO A 185 -15.36 14.45 1.49
CA PRO A 185 -15.90 14.20 2.84
C PRO A 185 -15.48 15.26 3.88
N GLY A 186 -14.55 16.14 3.53
CA GLY A 186 -13.92 17.09 4.45
C GLY A 186 -12.69 16.51 5.15
N ALA A 187 -12.09 17.32 6.02
CA ALA A 187 -10.88 16.97 6.75
C ALA A 187 -11.12 15.84 7.77
N MET A 188 -10.04 15.14 8.14
CA MET A 188 -10.08 14.12 9.19
C MET A 188 -10.73 14.65 10.48
N ARG A 189 -11.58 13.84 11.10
CA ARG A 189 -12.26 14.18 12.36
C ARG A 189 -11.40 13.75 13.55
N SER A 190 -11.49 14.48 14.65
CA SER A 190 -10.80 14.10 15.90
C SER A 190 -11.20 12.70 16.36
N ALA A 191 -12.48 12.32 16.20
CA ALA A 191 -12.97 10.98 16.55
C ALA A 191 -12.29 9.84 15.76
N ASP A 192 -11.84 10.12 14.53
CA ASP A 192 -11.09 9.15 13.71
C ASP A 192 -9.59 9.19 14.02
N TRP A 193 -9.05 10.38 14.34
CA TRP A 193 -7.63 10.58 14.63
C TRP A 193 -7.21 10.06 16.01
N ILE A 194 -8.01 10.32 17.05
CA ILE A 194 -7.68 9.99 18.45
C ILE A 194 -7.26 8.51 18.60
N PRO A 195 -8.04 7.51 18.10
CA PRO A 195 -7.65 6.11 18.22
C PRO A 195 -6.33 5.77 17.54
N ILE A 196 -5.99 6.45 16.43
CA ILE A 196 -4.73 6.24 15.70
C ILE A 196 -3.59 6.83 16.53
N ALA A 197 -3.72 8.08 16.97
CA ALA A 197 -2.68 8.78 17.72
C ALA A 197 -2.37 8.10 19.06
N GLU A 198 -3.41 7.71 19.81
CA GLU A 198 -3.24 7.06 21.11
C GLU A 198 -2.58 5.68 21.00
N LYS A 199 -2.96 4.90 20.00
CA LYS A 199 -2.45 3.54 19.80
C LYS A 199 -1.02 3.54 19.27
N ASP A 200 -0.77 4.34 18.23
CA ASP A 200 0.43 4.20 17.41
C ASP A 200 1.51 5.24 17.74
N LEU A 201 1.15 6.40 18.33
CA LEU A 201 2.06 7.55 18.53
C LEU A 201 2.28 7.97 19.99
N LYS A 202 1.34 7.66 20.91
CA LYS A 202 1.47 8.03 22.32
C LYS A 202 2.73 7.44 22.95
N ASN A 203 3.46 8.28 23.69
CA ASN A 203 4.71 7.95 24.38
C ASN A 203 5.82 7.40 23.45
N ARG A 204 5.83 7.81 22.18
CA ARG A 204 6.81 7.33 21.19
C ARG A 204 7.97 8.28 20.91
N ASN A 205 7.97 9.50 21.47
CA ASN A 205 8.93 10.55 21.10
C ASN A 205 8.90 10.82 19.60
N VAL A 206 7.75 11.26 19.10
CA VAL A 206 7.55 11.56 17.68
C VAL A 206 7.41 13.06 17.45
N VAL A 207 7.99 13.55 16.36
CA VAL A 207 7.69 14.86 15.80
C VAL A 207 6.71 14.63 14.66
N LEU A 208 5.43 14.83 14.95
CA LEU A 208 4.35 14.68 13.99
C LEU A 208 4.30 15.89 13.05
N ARG A 209 4.25 15.60 11.75
CA ARG A 209 4.12 16.56 10.66
C ARG A 209 2.81 16.31 9.92
N THR A 210 1.89 17.25 10.04
CA THR A 210 0.57 17.19 9.41
C THR A 210 0.28 18.49 8.69
N ASP A 211 -0.80 18.48 7.93
CA ASP A 211 -1.42 19.72 7.47
C ASP A 211 -2.05 20.50 8.65
N GLY A 212 -2.75 21.58 8.33
CA GLY A 212 -3.39 22.44 9.31
C GLY A 212 -4.71 21.90 9.88
N ALA A 213 -5.13 20.67 9.59
CA ALA A 213 -6.42 20.17 10.03
C ALA A 213 -6.52 20.12 11.57
N ARG A 214 -7.70 20.49 12.08
CA ARG A 214 -7.93 20.69 13.51
C ARG A 214 -7.79 19.40 14.33
N ALA A 215 -8.09 18.25 13.72
CA ALA A 215 -7.95 16.94 14.37
C ALA A 215 -6.50 16.65 14.77
N TYR A 216 -5.54 17.00 13.92
CA TYR A 216 -4.12 16.76 14.18
C TYR A 216 -3.51 17.65 15.27
N GLN A 217 -4.24 18.67 15.74
CA GLN A 217 -3.77 19.55 16.83
C GLN A 217 -3.97 18.93 18.22
N LEU A 218 -4.49 17.69 18.29
CA LEU A 218 -4.65 16.94 19.53
C LEU A 218 -3.32 16.82 20.28
N ASN A 219 -3.30 17.25 21.55
CA ASN A 219 -2.15 17.04 22.41
C ASN A 219 -2.08 15.56 22.85
N VAL A 220 -0.96 14.91 22.56
CA VAL A 220 -0.70 13.50 22.92
C VAL A 220 0.67 13.39 23.54
N ASP A 221 0.77 12.69 24.68
CA ASP A 221 2.04 12.52 25.39
C ASP A 221 3.11 11.93 24.49
N GLY A 222 4.33 12.47 24.56
CA GLY A 222 5.45 12.03 23.72
C GLY A 222 5.32 12.40 22.23
N MET A 223 4.42 13.33 21.88
CA MET A 223 4.24 13.85 20.52
C MET A 223 4.46 15.36 20.46
N LEU A 224 5.35 15.80 19.57
CA LEU A 224 5.56 17.20 19.23
C LEU A 224 4.96 17.48 17.85
N HIS A 225 4.38 18.67 17.66
CA HIS A 225 3.75 19.05 16.40
C HIS A 225 4.61 20.02 15.60
N ASP A 226 4.83 19.70 14.34
CA ASP A 226 5.37 20.55 13.30
C ASP A 226 4.37 20.69 12.17
N HIS A 227 4.35 21.86 11.53
CA HIS A 227 3.55 22.05 10.32
C HIS A 227 4.36 21.68 9.08
N VAL A 228 3.66 21.19 8.07
CA VAL A 228 4.22 20.95 6.73
C VAL A 228 4.51 22.30 6.05
N VAL A 229 5.54 22.32 5.20
CA VAL A 229 5.88 23.52 4.42
C VAL A 229 5.14 23.46 3.09
N HIS A 230 4.05 24.22 2.97
CA HIS A 230 3.30 24.32 1.73
C HIS A 230 3.99 25.21 0.69
N MET A 231 3.76 24.89 -0.58
CA MET A 231 4.22 25.68 -1.72
C MET A 231 3.40 26.97 -1.83
N ASN A 232 3.81 28.00 -1.09
CA ASN A 232 3.25 29.34 -1.28
C ASN A 232 3.97 30.02 -2.45
N LYS A 233 3.32 30.03 -3.62
CA LYS A 233 3.72 30.90 -4.72
C LYS A 233 3.50 32.34 -4.29
N LYS A 234 4.57 33.10 -4.08
CA LYS A 234 4.48 34.51 -3.72
C LYS A 234 4.83 35.37 -4.93
N LEU A 235 3.95 36.32 -5.23
CA LEU A 235 4.24 37.49 -6.06
C LEU A 235 4.92 38.60 -5.25
N VAL A 236 4.87 38.50 -3.92
CA VAL A 236 5.21 39.58 -2.99
C VAL A 236 6.26 39.09 -1.99
N MET A 237 7.35 39.85 -1.87
CA MET A 237 8.34 39.71 -0.80
C MET A 237 8.37 41.01 0.00
N ASN A 238 8.18 40.94 1.32
CA ASN A 238 8.16 42.13 2.19
C ASN A 238 7.22 43.24 1.69
N VAL A 239 5.98 42.88 1.34
CA VAL A 239 4.93 43.79 0.85
C VAL A 239 5.22 44.41 -0.55
N LYS A 240 6.35 44.10 -1.19
CA LYS A 240 6.68 44.56 -2.54
C LYS A 240 6.51 43.45 -3.59
N VAL A 241 5.81 43.76 -4.68
CA VAL A 241 5.70 42.87 -5.84
C VAL A 241 7.07 42.71 -6.48
N VAL A 242 7.53 41.47 -6.67
CA VAL A 242 8.82 41.21 -7.32
C VAL A 242 8.65 41.38 -8.83
N LYS A 243 9.29 42.41 -9.40
CA LYS A 243 9.36 42.64 -10.84
C LYS A 243 10.76 42.33 -11.36
N LYS A 244 10.85 41.59 -12.49
CA LYS A 244 12.08 41.42 -13.27
C LYS A 244 11.80 41.95 -14.67
N ASN A 245 12.58 42.93 -15.14
CA ASN A 245 12.37 43.62 -16.42
C ASN A 245 10.95 44.18 -16.57
N GLY A 246 10.42 44.86 -15.54
CA GLY A 246 9.07 45.44 -15.55
C GLY A 246 7.91 44.44 -15.40
N ARG A 247 8.15 43.13 -15.52
CA ARG A 247 7.12 42.09 -15.40
C ARG A 247 7.11 41.47 -14.01
N CYS A 248 5.93 41.20 -13.46
CA CYS A 248 5.77 40.49 -12.19
C CYS A 248 6.32 39.05 -12.33
N VAL A 249 7.24 38.67 -11.46
CA VAL A 249 7.87 37.34 -11.49
C VAL A 249 7.55 36.58 -10.21
N TRP A 250 7.16 35.32 -10.39
CA TRP A 250 6.96 34.38 -9.30
C TRP A 250 8.28 34.09 -8.59
N ILE A 251 8.28 34.22 -7.27
CA ILE A 251 9.42 33.82 -6.45
C ILE A 251 9.40 32.29 -6.36
N LYS A 252 10.53 31.65 -6.67
CA LYS A 252 10.67 30.21 -6.51
C LYS A 252 10.41 29.84 -5.04
N PRO A 253 9.48 28.91 -4.74
CA PRO A 253 9.16 28.57 -3.37
C PRO A 253 10.35 27.93 -2.67
N LYS A 254 10.49 28.20 -1.36
CA LYS A 254 11.42 27.45 -0.51
C LYS A 254 10.71 26.21 0.03
N TYR A 255 11.19 25.04 -0.37
CA TYR A 255 10.54 23.75 -0.08
C TYR A 255 10.92 23.14 1.28
N THR A 256 11.76 23.84 2.04
CA THR A 256 12.23 23.35 3.34
C THR A 256 12.36 24.48 4.37
N LYS A 257 12.11 24.14 5.63
CA LYS A 257 12.23 25.04 6.78
C LYS A 257 12.92 24.30 7.93
N LYS A 258 13.83 24.98 8.62
CA LYS A 258 14.41 24.49 9.88
C LYS A 258 13.42 24.74 11.01
N PHE A 259 13.09 23.70 11.76
CA PHE A 259 12.27 23.76 12.97
C PHE A 259 13.18 23.46 14.16
N THR A 260 13.19 24.36 15.13
CA THR A 260 13.89 24.16 16.40
C THR A 260 12.83 23.89 17.47
N ARG A 261 12.91 22.74 18.13
CA ARG A 261 11.98 22.34 19.20
C ARG A 261 12.72 22.10 20.50
N LEU A 262 12.11 22.53 21.59
CA LEU A 262 12.56 22.19 22.93
C LEU A 262 11.92 20.85 23.32
N LEU A 263 12.75 19.90 23.71
CA LEU A 263 12.30 18.61 24.23
C LEU A 263 11.83 18.76 25.68
N PRO A 264 11.02 17.81 26.19
CA PRO A 264 10.69 17.73 27.61
C PRO A 264 11.91 17.71 28.54
N SER A 265 13.04 17.20 28.05
CA SER A 265 14.32 17.20 28.78
C SER A 265 15.05 18.54 28.81
N GLY A 266 14.49 19.60 28.21
CA GLY A 266 15.15 20.91 28.05
C GLY A 266 16.18 20.97 26.91
N LYS A 267 16.51 19.83 26.26
CA LYS A 267 17.41 19.82 25.10
C LYS A 267 16.70 20.35 23.85
N LYS A 268 17.44 21.05 22.98
CA LYS A 268 16.91 21.49 21.68
C LYS A 268 17.19 20.46 20.60
N ILE A 269 16.19 20.19 19.76
CA ILE A 269 16.36 19.44 18.52
C ILE A 269 16.10 20.35 17.32
N ILE A 270 16.89 20.19 16.27
CA ILE A 270 16.70 20.89 15.00
C ILE A 270 16.31 19.85 13.95
N ARG A 271 15.17 20.06 13.30
CA ARG A 271 14.66 19.20 12.23
C ARG A 271 14.39 20.00 10.97
N MET A 272 14.61 19.36 9.82
CA MET A 272 14.27 19.93 8.52
C MET A 272 12.86 19.48 8.15
N GLY A 273 11.90 20.40 8.15
CA GLY A 273 10.59 20.16 7.56
C GLY A 273 10.59 20.53 6.08
N GLY A 274 9.68 19.93 5.33
CA GLY A 274 9.45 20.22 3.92
C GLY A 274 8.05 19.78 3.51
N ALA A 275 7.84 19.56 2.21
CA ALA A 275 6.60 18.94 1.72
C ALA A 275 6.41 17.52 2.29
N GLN A 276 5.14 17.11 2.37
CA GLN A 276 4.74 15.76 2.80
C GLN A 276 5.28 14.71 1.83
N ILE A 277 6.01 13.73 2.37
CA ILE A 277 6.41 12.52 1.64
C ILE A 277 5.23 11.57 1.44
N ILE A 278 4.22 11.61 2.32
CA ILE A 278 3.04 10.75 2.23
C ILE A 278 2.20 11.04 0.97
N ASP A 279 2.24 12.27 0.45
CA ASP A 279 1.66 12.65 -0.86
C ASP A 279 2.14 11.79 -2.02
N ARG A 280 3.41 11.33 -1.96
CA ARG A 280 3.97 10.45 -2.99
C ARG A 280 3.29 9.08 -2.99
N PHE A 281 2.88 8.62 -1.81
CA PHE A 281 2.08 7.42 -1.68
C PHE A 281 0.65 7.67 -2.15
N TRP A 282 0.03 8.79 -1.80
CA TRP A 282 -1.33 9.13 -2.27
C TRP A 282 -1.44 9.16 -3.79
N SER A 283 -0.46 9.75 -4.47
CA SER A 283 -0.39 9.72 -5.92
C SER A 283 -0.30 8.29 -6.47
N HIS A 284 0.57 7.45 -5.87
CA HIS A 284 0.71 6.05 -6.24
C HIS A 284 -0.58 5.25 -6.01
N LEU A 285 -1.20 5.41 -4.84
CA LEU A 285 -2.43 4.73 -4.45
C LEU A 285 -3.57 5.07 -5.41
N ARG A 286 -3.82 6.35 -5.69
CA ARG A 286 -4.83 6.77 -6.68
C ARG A 286 -4.58 6.16 -8.05
N GLY A 287 -3.33 6.11 -8.51
CA GLY A 287 -2.95 5.43 -9.75
C GLY A 287 -3.31 3.94 -9.75
N SER A 288 -3.02 3.24 -8.65
CA SER A 288 -3.37 1.83 -8.45
C SER A 288 -4.87 1.57 -8.37
N MET A 289 -5.67 2.53 -7.93
CA MET A 289 -7.13 2.41 -7.88
C MET A 289 -7.80 2.66 -9.25
N LYS A 290 -7.27 3.58 -10.07
CA LYS A 290 -7.86 3.91 -11.39
C LYS A 290 -8.01 2.72 -12.34
N SER A 291 -7.11 1.75 -12.26
CA SER A 291 -7.08 0.62 -13.19
C SER A 291 -8.13 -0.46 -12.89
N ARG A 292 -8.82 -0.39 -11.74
CA ARG A 292 -9.76 -1.42 -11.28
C ARG A 292 -10.87 -0.75 -10.46
N GLN A 293 -12.09 -0.69 -11.00
CA GLN A 293 -13.24 -0.17 -10.27
C GLN A 293 -13.50 -1.02 -9.03
N VAL A 294 -13.63 -0.39 -7.87
CA VAL A 294 -13.95 -1.06 -6.62
C VAL A 294 -15.03 -0.27 -5.88
N LYS A 295 -15.99 -1.00 -5.31
CA LYS A 295 -17.13 -0.45 -4.58
C LYS A 295 -16.66 0.12 -3.24
N VAL A 296 -17.18 1.29 -2.83
CA VAL A 296 -16.88 1.87 -1.51
C VAL A 296 -17.15 0.84 -0.41
N GLY A 297 -16.20 0.72 0.51
CA GLY A 297 -16.25 -0.21 1.64
C GLY A 297 -16.18 -1.69 1.34
N SER A 298 -15.98 -2.09 0.09
CA SER A 298 -15.87 -3.51 -0.24
C SER A 298 -14.57 -4.13 0.26
N ALA A 299 -14.61 -5.45 0.53
CA ALA A 299 -13.41 -6.22 0.85
C ALA A 299 -12.36 -6.15 -0.28
N GLN A 300 -12.80 -6.03 -1.54
CA GLN A 300 -11.92 -5.90 -2.70
C GLN A 300 -11.17 -4.55 -2.69
N THR A 301 -11.85 -3.46 -2.32
CA THR A 301 -11.22 -2.14 -2.11
C THR A 301 -10.13 -2.22 -1.05
N SER A 302 -10.43 -2.82 0.09
CA SER A 302 -9.46 -3.01 1.17
C SER A 302 -8.24 -3.83 0.71
N VAL A 303 -8.47 -4.96 0.04
CA VAL A 303 -7.42 -5.80 -0.55
C VAL A 303 -6.55 -5.01 -1.53
N ARG A 304 -7.18 -4.16 -2.34
CA ARG A 304 -6.47 -3.35 -3.34
C ARG A 304 -5.60 -2.26 -2.71
N ILE A 305 -6.13 -1.54 -1.73
CA ILE A 305 -5.39 -0.52 -0.98
C ILE A 305 -4.15 -1.14 -0.33
N ARG A 306 -4.31 -2.31 0.32
CA ARG A 306 -3.20 -3.03 0.94
C ARG A 306 -2.18 -3.56 -0.08
N SER A 307 -2.63 -3.98 -1.25
CA SER A 307 -1.73 -4.37 -2.35
C SER A 307 -0.88 -3.19 -2.84
N ALA A 308 -1.49 -2.01 -3.00
CA ALA A 308 -0.77 -0.79 -3.38
C ALA A 308 0.20 -0.31 -2.28
N GLN A 309 -0.14 -0.49 -1.00
CA GLN A 309 0.76 -0.25 0.12
C GLN A 309 2.00 -1.15 0.04
N TRP A 310 1.82 -2.45 -0.24
CA TRP A 310 2.92 -3.39 -0.44
C TRP A 310 3.82 -2.98 -1.61
N ASP A 311 3.23 -2.61 -2.75
CA ASP A 311 3.98 -2.12 -3.91
C ASP A 311 4.81 -0.88 -3.57
N TYR A 312 4.25 0.05 -2.81
CA TYR A 312 4.95 1.25 -2.39
C TYR A 312 6.10 0.95 -1.43
N TRP A 313 5.92 0.00 -0.50
CA TRP A 313 6.98 -0.46 0.41
C TRP A 313 8.21 -1.01 -0.32
N HIS A 314 8.01 -1.57 -1.52
CA HIS A 314 9.03 -2.23 -2.33
C HIS A 314 9.30 -1.52 -3.67
N ARG A 315 8.92 -0.23 -3.80
CA ARG A 315 8.90 0.50 -5.09
C ARG A 315 10.22 0.54 -5.87
N ASP A 316 11.36 0.46 -5.17
CA ASP A 316 12.69 0.50 -5.79
C ASP A 316 13.39 -0.87 -5.76
N GLU A 317 12.64 -1.92 -5.45
CA GLU A 317 13.11 -3.30 -5.38
C GLU A 317 12.57 -4.10 -6.58
N ASP A 318 13.21 -5.22 -6.89
CA ASP A 318 12.67 -6.17 -7.87
C ASP A 318 11.41 -6.84 -7.30
N LEU A 319 10.24 -6.40 -7.75
CA LEU A 319 8.94 -6.90 -7.28
C LEU A 319 8.74 -8.40 -7.56
N TRP A 320 9.40 -8.98 -8.55
CA TRP A 320 9.35 -10.43 -8.80
C TRP A 320 10.09 -11.19 -7.70
N VAL A 321 11.29 -10.69 -7.33
CA VAL A 321 12.06 -11.24 -6.22
C VAL A 321 11.33 -11.05 -4.89
N GLU A 322 10.79 -9.86 -4.63
CA GLU A 322 10.08 -9.56 -3.39
C GLU A 322 8.78 -10.35 -3.25
N THR A 323 8.06 -10.56 -4.35
CA THR A 323 6.89 -11.44 -4.39
C THR A 323 7.30 -12.88 -4.03
N GLY A 324 8.44 -13.35 -4.54
CA GLY A 324 8.99 -14.66 -4.15
C GLY A 324 9.35 -14.75 -2.67
N LYS A 325 9.89 -13.68 -2.06
CA LYS A 325 10.18 -13.62 -0.62
C LYS A 325 8.89 -13.58 0.21
N MET A 326 7.90 -12.78 -0.21
CA MET A 326 6.57 -12.70 0.38
C MET A 326 5.92 -14.08 0.43
N LEU A 327 5.81 -14.77 -0.70
CA LEU A 327 5.18 -16.08 -0.77
C LEU A 327 5.85 -17.10 0.16
N LYS A 328 7.18 -17.08 0.26
CA LYS A 328 7.91 -17.93 1.22
C LYS A 328 7.56 -17.63 2.69
N ARG A 329 7.38 -16.35 3.05
CA ARG A 329 6.93 -15.95 4.40
C ARG A 329 5.50 -16.36 4.68
N LEU A 330 4.63 -16.39 3.67
CA LEU A 330 3.23 -16.78 3.85
C LEU A 330 3.07 -18.29 4.05
N VAL A 331 3.97 -19.08 3.46
CA VAL A 331 4.00 -20.55 3.55
C VAL A 331 4.56 -21.05 4.88
N LYS A 332 5.60 -20.40 5.40
CA LYS A 332 6.16 -20.72 6.72
C LYS A 332 5.18 -20.24 7.79
N LYS A 333 4.30 -21.14 8.23
CA LYS A 333 3.56 -20.99 9.48
C LYS A 333 4.45 -21.40 10.64
#